data_AF-A0A936PU50-F1
#
_entry.id   AF-A0A936PU50-F1
#
_cell.length_a   1.000
_cell.length_b   1.000
_cell.length_c   1.000
_cell.angle_alpha   90.00
_cell.angle_beta   90.00
_cell.angle_gamma   90.00
#
_symmetry.space_group_name_H-M   'P 1'
#
loop_
_entity.id
_entity.type
_entity.pdbx_description
1 polymer ?
#
loop_
_entity_poly.entity_id
_entity_poly.type
_entity_poly.pdbx_seq_one_letter_code
_entity_poly.pdbx_strand_id
1 'polypeptide(L)'
;MSTVTLHSPHTAALVAFGLLFASSAASSATAGCPVSPEDVVKGASDVIFGFERGPKGADRLDAGRLVVESGVVCLGAAPMPYDAALVYQANALIRFMAMDDAEASLWLRAMSETMPSLGLSAEAAPPSGALDSLYQAARSTPASPRALVKVPKDHTLYVDGQRTNGVPVERPSLVVLASPDGQVVWSGLVRPGEDLESAWADYYPPRFWPPLLTALGLAVALVAGGFAMAPNQMGGRWSP
;
A
#
# COMPACT_ATOMS: atom_id res chain seq x y z
N MET A 1 26.43 26.15 41.58
CA MET A 1 27.01 26.14 40.23
C MET A 1 28.05 25.05 40.21
N SER A 2 27.68 23.86 39.73
CA SER A 2 28.57 22.71 39.71
C SER A 2 28.68 22.21 38.29
N THR A 3 29.82 22.51 37.68
CA THR A 3 30.26 22.03 36.38
C THR A 3 30.72 20.59 36.54
N VAL A 4 30.07 19.65 35.86
CA VAL A 4 30.56 18.27 35.74
C VAL A 4 30.81 18.01 34.26
N THR A 5 32.10 17.93 33.93
CA THR A 5 32.62 17.48 32.63
C THR A 5 33.13 16.06 32.83
N LEU A 6 32.63 15.09 32.07
CA LEU A 6 33.29 13.80 31.93
C LEU A 6 33.30 13.36 30.47
N HIS A 7 34.49 13.36 29.91
CA HIS A 7 34.86 12.68 28.67
C HIS A 7 35.00 11.18 28.94
N SER A 8 34.61 10.34 27.98
CA SER A 8 35.19 9.00 27.81
C SER A 8 34.92 8.43 26.42
N PRO A 9 35.78 7.50 25.95
CA PRO A 9 36.34 7.54 24.61
C PRO A 9 35.74 6.50 23.66
N HIS A 10 35.99 6.77 22.39
CA HIS A 10 35.90 5.90 21.24
C HIS A 10 36.27 4.43 21.54
N THR A 11 35.31 3.53 21.35
CA THR A 11 35.60 2.12 21.06
C THR A 11 34.98 1.80 19.71
N ALA A 12 35.84 1.78 18.70
CA ALA A 12 35.50 1.37 17.34
C ALA A 12 35.31 -0.16 17.32
N ALA A 13 34.09 -0.60 17.00
CA ALA A 13 33.82 -1.98 16.61
C ALA A 13 33.34 -1.97 15.15
N LEU A 14 34.31 -2.15 14.25
CA LEU A 14 34.10 -2.60 12.88
C LEU A 14 33.42 -3.97 12.92
N VAL A 15 32.14 -4.05 12.56
CA VAL A 15 31.45 -5.32 12.29
C VAL A 15 31.14 -5.40 10.81
N ALA A 16 31.52 -6.55 10.28
CA ALA A 16 31.62 -6.92 8.88
C ALA A 16 30.32 -6.72 8.08
N PHE A 17 30.54 -6.22 6.86
CA PHE A 17 29.72 -6.39 5.68
C PHE A 17 29.26 -7.84 5.53
N GLY A 18 28.02 -8.12 5.94
CA GLY A 18 27.26 -9.29 5.51
C GLY A 18 26.29 -8.85 4.43
N LEU A 19 26.64 -9.14 3.17
CA LEU A 19 25.75 -9.07 2.01
C LEU A 19 24.55 -10.00 2.24
N LEU A 20 23.53 -9.49 2.93
CA LEU A 20 22.22 -10.11 2.94
C LEU A 20 21.53 -9.75 1.64
N PHE A 21 21.40 -10.78 0.81
CA PHE A 21 20.65 -10.85 -0.43
C PHE A 21 19.48 -9.86 -0.46
N ALA A 22 19.55 -8.96 -1.43
CA ALA A 22 18.39 -8.31 -2.01
C ALA A 22 17.51 -9.40 -2.62
N SER A 23 16.68 -10.01 -1.77
CA SER A 23 15.50 -10.73 -2.21
C SER A 23 14.49 -9.67 -2.63
N SER A 24 14.70 -9.10 -3.82
CA SER A 24 13.63 -8.44 -4.55
C SER A 24 12.60 -9.52 -4.84
N ALA A 25 11.67 -9.70 -3.90
CA ALA A 25 10.44 -10.40 -4.16
C ALA A 25 9.75 -9.58 -5.25
N ALA A 26 9.99 -9.97 -6.50
CA ALA A 26 9.07 -9.65 -7.57
C ALA A 26 7.74 -10.24 -7.11
N SER A 27 6.88 -9.36 -6.60
CA SER A 27 5.48 -9.64 -6.36
C SER A 27 4.90 -10.04 -7.70
N SER A 28 4.99 -11.34 -8.00
CA SER A 28 4.24 -11.98 -9.06
C SER A 28 2.82 -11.50 -8.87
N ALA A 29 2.27 -10.78 -9.85
CA ALA A 29 0.91 -10.29 -9.83
C ALA A 29 -0.02 -11.46 -9.46
N THR A 30 -0.41 -11.54 -8.20
CA THR A 30 -1.28 -12.58 -7.71
C THR A 30 -2.64 -12.27 -8.31
N ALA A 31 -2.96 -12.92 -9.43
CA ALA A 31 -4.31 -13.08 -9.90
C ALA A 31 -5.09 -13.81 -8.78
N GLY A 32 -5.65 -13.06 -7.83
CA GLY A 32 -6.37 -13.67 -6.73
C GLY A 32 -6.57 -12.84 -5.47
N CYS A 33 -6.72 -11.52 -5.55
CA CYS A 33 -7.25 -10.79 -4.40
C CYS A 33 -8.28 -9.71 -4.80
N PRO A 34 -9.45 -10.08 -5.33
CA PRO A 34 -10.57 -9.15 -5.38
C PRO A 34 -11.32 -9.25 -4.04
N VAL A 35 -10.82 -8.59 -2.98
CA VAL A 35 -11.66 -8.36 -1.80
C VAL A 35 -12.76 -7.40 -2.23
N SER A 36 -14.02 -7.75 -1.98
CA SER A 36 -15.11 -6.84 -2.32
C SER A 36 -15.01 -5.59 -1.44
N PRO A 37 -15.27 -4.38 -1.97
CA PRO A 37 -15.36 -3.19 -1.12
C PRO A 37 -16.36 -3.39 0.04
N GLU A 38 -17.42 -4.16 -0.18
CA GLU A 38 -18.44 -4.51 0.81
C GLU A 38 -17.85 -5.25 2.03
N ASP A 39 -16.92 -6.19 1.82
CA ASP A 39 -16.24 -6.89 2.91
C ASP A 39 -15.34 -5.96 3.72
N VAL A 40 -14.62 -5.05 3.05
CA VAL A 40 -13.76 -4.06 3.71
C VAL A 40 -14.60 -3.05 4.51
N VAL A 41 -15.73 -2.60 3.95
CA VAL A 41 -16.68 -1.70 4.62
C VAL A 41 -17.33 -2.39 5.82
N LYS A 42 -17.65 -3.67 5.71
CA LYS A 42 -18.14 -4.47 6.84
C LYS A 42 -17.08 -4.54 7.95
N GLY A 43 -15.82 -4.82 7.60
CA GLY A 43 -14.70 -4.77 8.54
C GLY A 43 -14.54 -3.41 9.21
N ALA A 44 -14.65 -2.32 8.45
CA ALA A 44 -14.60 -0.96 8.97
C ALA A 44 -15.77 -0.67 9.93
N SER A 45 -16.97 -1.13 9.60
CA SER A 45 -18.15 -1.02 10.45
C SER A 45 -17.99 -1.80 11.75
N ASP A 46 -17.39 -3.00 11.70
CA ASP A 46 -17.09 -3.80 12.89
C ASP A 46 -16.07 -3.13 13.82
N VAL A 47 -15.05 -2.43 13.27
CA VAL A 47 -14.12 -1.60 14.05
C VAL A 47 -14.86 -0.45 14.73
N ILE A 48 -15.66 0.32 13.99
CA ILE A 48 -16.38 1.49 14.52
C ILE A 48 -17.34 1.05 15.63
N PHE A 49 -18.18 0.04 15.36
CA PHE A 49 -19.11 -0.48 16.35
C PHE A 49 -18.40 -1.11 17.55
N GLY A 50 -17.30 -1.84 17.31
CA GLY A 50 -16.49 -2.44 18.36
C GLY A 50 -15.92 -1.38 19.31
N PHE A 51 -15.41 -0.29 18.76
CA PHE A 51 -14.88 0.85 19.52
C PHE A 51 -15.95 1.51 20.39
N GLU A 52 -17.12 1.81 19.81
CA GLU A 52 -18.26 2.43 20.52
C GLU A 52 -18.79 1.57 21.67
N ARG A 53 -18.64 0.24 21.58
CA ARG A 53 -19.08 -0.72 22.61
C ARG A 53 -18.04 -0.97 23.70
N GLY A 54 -16.83 -0.42 23.56
CA GLY A 54 -15.73 -0.60 24.49
C GLY A 54 -15.44 -2.09 24.74
N PRO A 55 -15.32 -2.55 26.00
CA PRO A 55 -14.98 -3.96 26.30
C PRO A 55 -15.96 -4.99 25.71
N LYS A 56 -17.23 -4.62 25.48
CA LYS A 56 -18.24 -5.52 24.90
C LYS A 56 -18.08 -5.70 23.38
N GLY A 57 -17.25 -4.87 22.74
CA GLY A 57 -17.02 -4.86 21.30
C GLY A 57 -15.64 -5.37 20.87
N ALA A 58 -14.79 -5.79 21.81
CA ALA A 58 -13.38 -6.13 21.54
C ALA A 58 -13.21 -7.17 20.42
N ASP A 59 -13.98 -8.27 20.45
CA ASP A 59 -13.88 -9.32 19.44
C ASP A 59 -14.19 -8.81 18.01
N ARG A 60 -15.18 -7.91 17.88
CA ARG A 60 -15.52 -7.30 16.58
C ARG A 60 -14.46 -6.32 16.13
N LEU A 61 -13.92 -5.55 17.06
CA LEU A 61 -12.86 -4.60 16.78
C LEU A 61 -11.62 -5.29 16.24
N ASP A 62 -11.19 -6.39 16.86
CA ASP A 62 -10.03 -7.15 16.41
C ASP A 62 -10.26 -7.84 15.06
N ALA A 63 -11.43 -8.47 14.87
CA ALA A 63 -11.78 -9.10 13.60
C ALA A 63 -11.88 -8.06 12.46
N GLY A 64 -12.53 -6.92 12.72
CA GLY A 64 -12.69 -5.83 11.75
C GLY A 64 -11.35 -5.20 11.38
N ARG A 65 -10.46 -4.98 12.36
CA ARG A 65 -9.10 -4.45 12.11
C ARG A 65 -8.34 -5.30 11.11
N LEU A 66 -8.33 -6.62 11.31
CA LEU A 66 -7.64 -7.54 10.41
C LEU A 66 -8.17 -7.43 8.97
N VAL A 67 -9.49 -7.32 8.80
CA VAL A 67 -10.13 -7.18 7.48
C VAL A 67 -9.77 -5.84 6.84
N VAL A 68 -9.82 -4.74 7.59
CA VAL A 68 -9.50 -3.40 7.08
C VAL A 68 -8.03 -3.31 6.65
N GLU A 69 -7.10 -3.74 7.50
CA GLU A 69 -5.66 -3.63 7.22
C GLU A 69 -5.22 -4.49 6.02
N SER A 70 -5.83 -5.67 5.84
CA SER A 70 -5.50 -6.56 4.73
C SER A 70 -6.29 -6.27 3.45
N GLY A 71 -7.53 -5.79 3.56
CA GLY A 71 -8.45 -5.64 2.43
C GLY A 71 -8.21 -4.41 1.56
N VAL A 72 -7.71 -3.30 2.12
CA VAL A 72 -7.52 -2.04 1.39
C VAL A 72 -6.47 -2.11 0.27
N VAL A 73 -5.55 -3.06 0.35
CA VAL A 73 -4.49 -3.25 -0.64
C VAL A 73 -5.02 -3.97 -1.90
N CYS A 74 -6.17 -4.62 -1.81
CA CYS A 74 -6.63 -5.53 -2.86
C CYS A 74 -8.15 -5.48 -3.08
N LEU A 75 -8.62 -4.32 -3.52
CA LEU A 75 -10.02 -4.07 -3.81
C LEU A 75 -10.37 -4.56 -5.22
N GLY A 76 -11.44 -5.34 -5.33
CA GLY A 76 -11.97 -5.81 -6.62
C GLY A 76 -12.78 -4.77 -7.40
N ALA A 77 -13.11 -3.64 -6.78
CA ALA A 77 -13.87 -2.54 -7.36
C ALA A 77 -13.47 -1.20 -6.71
N ALA A 78 -13.73 -0.09 -7.38
CA ALA A 78 -13.60 1.23 -6.76
C ALA A 78 -14.66 1.38 -5.64
N PRO A 79 -14.27 1.69 -4.39
CA PRO A 79 -15.23 1.91 -3.32
C PRO A 79 -16.03 3.18 -3.60
N MET A 80 -17.23 3.34 -3.05
CA MET A 80 -17.89 4.65 -3.07
C MET A 80 -17.17 5.63 -2.13
N PRO A 81 -17.32 6.96 -2.29
CA PRO A 81 -16.71 7.92 -1.37
C PRO A 81 -17.15 7.71 0.10
N TYR A 82 -18.39 7.30 0.33
CA TYR A 82 -18.87 6.96 1.66
C TYR A 82 -18.12 5.76 2.26
N ASP A 83 -17.92 4.71 1.47
CA ASP A 83 -17.19 3.49 1.86
C ASP A 83 -15.73 3.81 2.22
N ALA A 84 -15.06 4.60 1.38
CA ALA A 84 -13.70 5.05 1.63
C ALA A 84 -13.60 5.86 2.94
N ALA A 85 -14.57 6.75 3.20
CA ALA A 85 -14.60 7.51 4.45
C ALA A 85 -14.79 6.62 5.69
N LEU A 86 -15.62 5.56 5.62
CA LEU A 86 -15.75 4.59 6.71
C LEU A 86 -14.44 3.84 6.98
N VAL A 87 -13.71 3.46 5.92
CA VAL A 87 -12.38 2.84 6.05
C VAL A 87 -11.39 3.78 6.74
N TYR A 88 -11.43 5.08 6.41
CA TYR A 88 -10.61 6.09 7.07
C TYR A 88 -10.99 6.30 8.54
N GLN A 89 -12.29 6.32 8.84
CA GLN A 89 -12.76 6.36 10.22
C GLN A 89 -12.24 5.17 11.03
N ALA A 90 -12.35 3.95 10.49
CA ALA A 90 -11.86 2.75 11.15
C ALA A 90 -10.34 2.80 11.40
N ASN A 91 -9.54 3.20 10.41
CA ASN A 91 -8.10 3.35 10.57
C ASN A 91 -7.75 4.45 11.59
N ALA A 92 -8.47 5.57 11.61
CA ALA A 92 -8.28 6.60 12.63
C ALA A 92 -8.48 6.05 14.04
N LEU A 93 -9.55 5.28 14.26
CA LEU A 93 -9.83 4.65 15.56
C LEU A 93 -8.75 3.65 15.95
N ILE A 94 -8.28 2.83 15.01
CA ILE A 94 -7.18 1.87 15.23
C ILE A 94 -5.91 2.59 15.71
N ARG A 95 -5.53 3.69 15.04
CA ARG A 95 -4.33 4.49 15.39
C ARG A 95 -4.50 5.21 16.72
N PHE A 96 -5.68 5.76 16.98
CA PHE A 96 -5.99 6.41 18.26
C PHE A 96 -5.86 5.44 19.44
N MET A 97 -6.38 4.21 19.32
CA MET A 97 -6.20 3.17 20.36
C MET A 97 -4.74 2.74 20.54
N ALA A 98 -3.94 2.82 19.49
CA ALA A 98 -2.50 2.58 19.54
C ALA A 98 -1.71 3.77 20.13
N MET A 99 -2.39 4.82 20.61
CA MET A 99 -1.81 6.08 21.10
C MET A 99 -0.96 6.81 20.04
N ASP A 100 -1.33 6.65 18.76
CA ASP A 100 -0.70 7.33 17.63
C ASP A 100 -1.61 8.45 17.13
N ASP A 101 -1.67 9.54 17.90
CA ASP A 101 -2.53 10.70 17.62
C ASP A 101 -2.17 11.39 16.29
N ALA A 102 -0.91 11.32 15.89
CA ALA A 102 -0.42 11.90 14.64
C ALA A 102 -1.00 11.15 13.43
N GLU A 103 -0.86 9.82 13.40
CA GLU A 103 -1.49 9.01 12.36
C GLU A 103 -3.02 9.10 12.41
N ALA A 104 -3.62 9.02 13.61
CA ALA A 104 -5.07 9.15 13.76
C ALA A 104 -5.60 10.45 13.13
N SER A 105 -4.90 11.56 13.33
CA SER A 105 -5.23 12.85 12.71
C SER A 105 -5.17 12.82 11.18
N LEU A 106 -4.18 12.15 10.58
CA LEU A 106 -4.06 12.00 9.13
C LEU A 106 -5.25 11.22 8.54
N TRP A 107 -5.67 10.15 9.21
CA TRP A 107 -6.84 9.36 8.81
C TRP A 107 -8.15 10.13 8.98
N LEU A 108 -8.31 10.89 10.07
CA LEU A 108 -9.48 11.76 10.27
C LEU A 108 -9.54 12.86 9.21
N ARG A 109 -8.39 13.41 8.82
CA ARG A 109 -8.33 14.38 7.72
C ARG A 109 -8.81 13.73 6.42
N ALA A 110 -8.32 12.54 6.09
CA ALA A 110 -8.77 11.78 4.92
C ALA A 110 -10.27 11.51 4.93
N MET A 111 -10.82 11.03 6.05
CA MET A 111 -12.27 10.86 6.22
C MET A 111 -13.04 12.16 5.92
N SER A 112 -12.63 13.27 6.54
CA SER A 112 -13.34 14.55 6.42
C SER A 112 -13.26 15.18 5.04
N GLU A 113 -12.16 14.99 4.31
CA GLU A 113 -12.01 15.47 2.93
C GLU A 113 -12.78 14.61 1.94
N THR A 114 -12.83 13.30 2.16
CA THR A 114 -13.57 12.37 1.29
C THR A 114 -15.08 12.50 1.45
N MET A 115 -15.58 12.65 2.69
CA MET A 115 -17.00 12.80 2.98
C MET A 115 -17.23 13.87 4.08
N PRO A 116 -17.31 15.17 3.72
CA PRO A 116 -17.42 16.27 4.70
C PRO A 116 -18.67 16.23 5.58
N SER A 117 -19.71 15.52 5.15
CA SER A 117 -20.95 15.31 5.91
C SER A 117 -20.88 14.14 6.90
N LEU A 118 -19.85 13.30 6.83
CA LEU A 118 -19.65 12.20 7.77
C LEU A 118 -18.93 12.72 9.02
N GLY A 119 -19.62 12.60 10.16
CA GLY A 119 -19.09 12.91 11.49
C GLY A 119 -18.79 11.66 12.30
N LEU A 120 -18.00 11.81 13.35
CA LEU A 120 -17.90 10.79 14.40
C LEU A 120 -19.18 10.77 15.23
N SER A 121 -19.59 9.59 15.71
CA SER A 121 -20.68 9.47 16.68
C SER A 121 -20.29 10.10 18.02
N ALA A 122 -21.27 10.57 18.80
CA ALA A 122 -21.02 11.11 20.13
C ALA A 122 -20.52 10.03 21.10
N GLU A 123 -20.85 8.76 20.83
CA GLU A 123 -20.35 7.59 21.54
C GLU A 123 -18.85 7.36 21.28
N ALA A 124 -18.40 7.45 20.02
CA ALA A 124 -16.98 7.29 19.69
C ALA A 124 -16.15 8.52 20.10
N ALA A 125 -16.67 9.72 19.86
CA ALA A 125 -15.99 10.98 20.14
C ALA A 125 -16.89 11.92 20.94
N PRO A 126 -16.98 11.73 22.28
CA PRO A 126 -17.71 12.65 23.14
C PRO A 126 -17.18 14.09 22.98
N PRO A 127 -18.05 15.11 23.05
CA PRO A 127 -17.63 16.50 22.92
C PRO A 127 -16.49 16.84 23.89
N SER A 128 -15.47 17.54 23.38
CA SER A 128 -14.24 17.87 24.15
C SER A 128 -13.37 16.68 24.55
N GLY A 129 -13.67 15.48 24.08
CA GLY A 129 -12.80 14.32 24.19
C GLY A 129 -11.54 14.46 23.32
N ALA A 130 -10.53 13.63 23.57
CA ALA A 130 -9.30 13.64 22.80
C ALA A 130 -9.56 13.37 21.30
N LEU A 131 -10.35 12.34 20.97
CA LEU A 131 -10.68 12.01 19.58
C LEU A 131 -11.52 13.10 18.89
N ASP A 132 -12.47 13.73 19.59
CA ASP A 132 -13.23 14.87 19.07
C ASP A 132 -12.28 16.05 18.77
N SER A 133 -11.35 16.34 19.68
CA SER A 133 -10.34 17.40 19.48
C SER A 133 -9.47 17.14 18.24
N LEU A 134 -9.02 15.90 18.03
CA LEU A 134 -8.28 15.51 16.82
C LEU A 134 -9.14 15.66 15.56
N TYR A 135 -10.41 15.26 15.62
CA TYR A 135 -11.32 15.37 14.49
C TYR A 135 -11.62 16.83 14.11
N GLN A 136 -11.87 17.71 15.09
CA GLN A 136 -12.07 19.14 14.80
C GLN A 136 -10.80 19.77 14.22
N ALA A 137 -9.63 19.42 14.75
CA ALA A 137 -8.35 19.88 14.19
C ALA A 137 -8.18 19.41 12.74
N ALA A 138 -8.44 18.13 12.46
CA ALA A 138 -8.38 17.56 11.11
C ALA A 138 -9.34 18.27 10.14
N ARG A 139 -10.60 18.53 10.54
CA ARG A 139 -11.58 19.27 9.73
C ARG A 139 -11.21 20.72 9.47
N SER A 140 -10.52 21.36 10.41
CA SER A 140 -10.06 22.75 10.27
C SER A 140 -8.84 22.89 9.36
N THR A 141 -8.19 21.76 9.03
CA THR A 141 -7.05 21.75 8.12
C THR A 141 -7.54 21.97 6.69
N PRO A 142 -6.89 22.85 5.90
CA PRO A 142 -7.23 23.03 4.49
C PRO A 142 -7.19 21.71 3.71
N ALA A 143 -8.02 21.58 2.68
CA ALA A 143 -8.02 20.39 1.83
C ALA A 143 -6.62 20.13 1.24
N SER A 144 -6.21 18.86 1.22
CA SER A 144 -4.90 18.47 0.69
C SER A 144 -4.75 18.91 -0.77
N PRO A 145 -3.62 19.53 -1.15
CA PRO A 145 -3.30 19.73 -2.55
C PRO A 145 -3.23 18.37 -3.26
N ARG A 146 -3.54 18.37 -4.56
CA ARG A 146 -3.52 17.17 -5.41
C ARG A 146 -2.36 17.26 -6.39
N ALA A 147 -1.51 16.25 -6.42
CA ALA A 147 -0.53 16.09 -7.48
C ALA A 147 -1.17 15.36 -8.65
N LEU A 148 -0.92 15.83 -9.88
CA LEU A 148 -1.32 15.12 -11.08
C LEU A 148 -0.54 13.82 -11.19
N VAL A 149 -1.21 12.76 -11.62
CA VAL A 149 -0.60 11.45 -11.82
C VAL A 149 -0.79 11.00 -13.26
N LYS A 150 0.25 10.43 -13.84
CA LYS A 150 0.19 9.90 -15.20
C LYS A 150 -0.61 8.61 -15.24
N VAL A 151 -1.89 8.73 -15.55
CA VAL A 151 -2.76 7.57 -15.76
C VAL A 151 -2.43 6.92 -17.12
N PRO A 152 -2.21 5.60 -17.18
CA PRO A 152 -2.04 4.87 -18.42
C PRO A 152 -3.17 5.13 -19.41
N LYS A 153 -2.86 5.10 -20.71
CA LYS A 153 -3.85 5.35 -21.76
C LYS A 153 -5.05 4.39 -21.60
N ASP A 154 -6.24 4.92 -21.79
CA ASP A 154 -7.52 4.21 -21.75
C ASP A 154 -7.91 3.66 -20.35
N HIS A 155 -7.14 3.96 -19.30
CA HIS A 155 -7.47 3.59 -17.93
C HIS A 155 -8.18 4.73 -17.20
N THR A 156 -8.91 4.37 -16.15
CA THR A 156 -9.55 5.33 -15.25
C THR A 156 -8.99 5.21 -13.86
N LEU A 157 -8.52 6.33 -13.32
CA LEU A 157 -8.07 6.45 -11.94
C LEU A 157 -9.25 6.89 -11.06
N TYR A 158 -9.46 6.14 -9.99
CA TYR A 158 -10.37 6.48 -8.89
C TYR A 158 -9.54 6.73 -7.63
N VAL A 159 -9.83 7.80 -6.92
CA VAL A 159 -9.22 8.16 -5.64
C VAL A 159 -10.34 8.44 -4.67
N ASP A 160 -10.39 7.70 -3.56
CA ASP A 160 -11.46 7.78 -2.57
C ASP A 160 -12.86 7.61 -3.21
N GLY A 161 -12.94 6.73 -4.22
CA GLY A 161 -14.18 6.49 -4.98
C GLY A 161 -14.55 7.55 -6.01
N GLN A 162 -13.75 8.60 -6.18
CA GLN A 162 -13.99 9.66 -7.17
C GLN A 162 -13.08 9.50 -8.38
N ARG A 163 -13.65 9.59 -9.58
CA ARG A 163 -12.88 9.62 -10.83
C ARG A 163 -12.04 10.91 -10.90
N THR A 164 -10.74 10.78 -11.09
CA THR A 164 -9.82 11.92 -11.08
C THR A 164 -8.53 11.62 -11.86
N ASN A 165 -7.65 12.60 -11.99
CA ASN A 165 -6.30 12.47 -12.55
C ASN A 165 -5.21 12.95 -11.58
N GLY A 166 -5.54 13.11 -10.30
CA GLY A 166 -4.58 13.50 -9.29
C GLY A 166 -4.90 12.98 -7.91
N VAL A 167 -3.87 12.89 -7.06
CA VAL A 167 -3.91 12.24 -5.75
C VAL A 167 -3.53 13.24 -4.65
N PRO A 168 -4.25 13.26 -3.51
CA PRO A 168 -3.87 14.05 -2.35
C PRO A 168 -2.45 13.71 -1.89
N VAL A 169 -1.59 14.71 -1.66
CA VAL A 169 -0.19 14.45 -1.27
C VAL A 169 0.06 14.50 0.24
N GLU A 170 -0.86 15.05 1.03
CA GLU A 170 -0.67 15.28 2.47
C GLU A 170 -1.48 14.33 3.36
N ARG A 171 -2.17 13.35 2.78
CA ARG A 171 -3.02 12.40 3.51
C ARG A 171 -3.07 11.04 2.81
N PRO A 172 -3.40 9.96 3.54
CA PRO A 172 -3.63 8.67 2.90
C PRO A 172 -4.80 8.75 1.90
N SER A 173 -4.72 7.91 0.85
CA SER A 173 -5.78 7.77 -0.14
C SER A 173 -5.93 6.33 -0.65
N LEU A 174 -7.16 5.90 -0.90
CA LEU A 174 -7.50 4.63 -1.52
C LEU A 174 -7.55 4.87 -3.01
N VAL A 175 -6.66 4.22 -3.73
CA VAL A 175 -6.49 4.41 -5.16
C VAL A 175 -6.83 3.13 -5.88
N VAL A 176 -7.62 3.26 -6.95
CA VAL A 176 -8.02 2.17 -7.82
C VAL A 176 -7.78 2.58 -9.26
N LEU A 177 -7.09 1.72 -10.00
CA LEU A 177 -6.88 1.86 -11.44
C LEU A 177 -7.74 0.82 -12.15
N ALA A 178 -8.65 1.28 -12.99
CA ALA A 178 -9.55 0.43 -13.76
C ALA A 178 -9.20 0.44 -15.25
N SER A 179 -9.36 -0.72 -15.89
CA SER A 179 -9.27 -0.91 -17.33
C SER A 179 -10.42 -0.19 -18.07
N PRO A 180 -10.37 -0.09 -19.41
CA PRO A 180 -11.49 0.45 -20.21
C PRO A 180 -12.82 -0.28 -19.98
N ASP A 181 -12.76 -1.57 -19.67
CA ASP A 181 -13.92 -2.43 -19.41
C ASP A 181 -14.44 -2.30 -17.97
N GLY A 182 -13.84 -1.43 -17.16
CA GLY A 182 -14.21 -1.19 -15.77
C GLY A 182 -13.64 -2.19 -14.76
N GLN A 183 -12.82 -3.15 -15.19
CA GLN A 183 -12.17 -4.10 -14.28
C GLN A 183 -11.02 -3.42 -13.53
N VAL A 184 -10.91 -3.66 -12.22
CA VAL A 184 -9.77 -3.19 -11.44
C VAL A 184 -8.52 -3.98 -11.80
N VAL A 185 -7.49 -3.28 -12.26
CA VAL A 185 -6.17 -3.86 -12.60
C VAL A 185 -5.14 -3.61 -11.51
N TRP A 186 -5.38 -2.59 -10.66
CA TRP A 186 -4.56 -2.27 -9.50
C TRP A 186 -5.39 -1.52 -8.46
N SER A 187 -5.14 -1.79 -7.19
CA SER A 187 -5.66 -1.02 -6.08
C SER A 187 -4.60 -0.90 -4.99
N GLY A 188 -4.66 0.14 -4.19
CA GLY A 188 -3.78 0.27 -3.04
C GLY A 188 -4.19 1.40 -2.11
N LEU A 189 -3.64 1.34 -0.90
CA LEU A 189 -3.62 2.45 0.03
C LEU A 189 -2.30 3.21 -0.17
N VAL A 190 -2.39 4.42 -0.68
CA VAL A 190 -1.25 5.30 -0.97
C VAL A 190 -1.02 6.21 0.23
N ARG A 191 0.22 6.21 0.75
CA ARG A 191 0.62 7.10 1.85
C ARG A 191 0.93 8.52 1.36
N PRO A 192 0.92 9.53 2.25
CA PRO A 192 1.37 10.87 1.90
C PRO A 192 2.77 10.86 1.26
N GLY A 193 2.91 11.53 0.11
CA GLY A 193 4.17 11.64 -0.62
C GLY A 193 4.65 10.39 -1.37
N GLU A 194 3.89 9.30 -1.37
CA GLU A 194 4.25 8.08 -2.10
C GLU A 194 4.13 8.27 -3.63
N ASP A 195 5.13 7.80 -4.38
CA ASP A 195 5.15 7.88 -5.84
C ASP A 195 4.35 6.73 -6.46
N LEU A 196 3.14 7.07 -6.90
CA LEU A 196 2.23 6.15 -7.58
C LEU A 196 2.76 5.59 -8.89
N GLU A 197 3.60 6.32 -9.63
CA GLU A 197 4.14 5.80 -10.88
C GLU A 197 5.01 4.58 -10.64
N SER A 198 5.76 4.57 -9.53
CA SER A 198 6.55 3.42 -9.11
C SER A 198 5.68 2.24 -8.65
N ALA A 199 4.56 2.51 -7.95
CA ALA A 199 3.71 1.50 -7.32
C ALA A 199 2.99 0.59 -8.33
N TRP A 200 2.66 1.10 -9.52
CA TRP A 200 2.05 0.31 -10.59
C TRP A 200 2.97 0.11 -11.81
N ALA A 201 4.25 0.51 -11.73
CA ALA A 201 5.21 0.28 -12.83
C ALA A 201 5.29 -1.21 -13.19
N ASP A 202 5.18 -2.10 -12.19
CA ASP A 202 5.22 -3.55 -12.40
C ASP A 202 3.96 -4.09 -13.12
N TYR A 203 2.84 -3.37 -13.05
CA TYR A 203 1.59 -3.72 -13.73
C TYR A 203 1.58 -3.25 -15.19
N TYR A 204 2.39 -2.24 -15.51
CA TYR A 204 2.62 -1.76 -16.87
C TYR A 204 4.07 -2.00 -17.23
N PRO A 205 4.45 -3.21 -17.69
CA PRO A 205 5.75 -3.35 -18.31
C PRO A 205 5.84 -2.26 -19.39
N PRO A 206 6.90 -1.44 -19.41
CA PRO A 206 7.03 -0.39 -20.40
C PRO A 206 6.78 -1.04 -21.76
N ARG A 207 5.75 -0.59 -22.48
CA ARG A 207 5.32 -1.07 -23.82
C ARG A 207 6.45 -1.05 -24.87
N PHE A 208 7.66 -0.67 -24.48
CA PHE A 208 8.85 -0.44 -25.27
C PHE A 208 9.93 -1.53 -25.10
N TRP A 209 9.56 -2.75 -24.71
CA TRP A 209 10.37 -3.90 -25.11
C TRP A 209 9.77 -4.45 -26.40
N PRO A 210 10.24 -3.99 -27.57
CA PRO A 210 9.81 -4.59 -28.82
C PRO A 210 10.14 -6.09 -28.74
N PRO A 211 9.21 -6.98 -29.16
CA PRO A 211 9.46 -8.42 -29.23
C PRO A 211 10.67 -8.80 -30.10
N LEU A 212 11.25 -7.84 -30.82
CA LEU A 212 12.51 -7.96 -31.54
C LEU A 212 13.70 -8.32 -30.64
N LEU A 213 13.77 -7.88 -29.38
CA LEU A 213 14.92 -8.22 -28.52
C LEU A 213 14.86 -9.65 -27.96
N THR A 214 13.67 -10.18 -27.66
CA THR A 214 13.50 -11.60 -27.34
C THR A 214 13.71 -12.49 -28.58
N ALA A 215 13.29 -12.04 -29.76
CA ALA A 215 13.58 -12.76 -31.02
C ALA A 215 15.08 -12.77 -31.37
N LEU A 216 15.82 -11.67 -31.12
CA LEU A 216 17.27 -11.61 -31.34
C LEU A 216 18.07 -12.48 -30.35
N GLY A 217 17.63 -12.59 -29.09
CA GLY A 217 18.26 -13.49 -28.11
C GLY A 217 18.14 -14.97 -28.51
N LEU A 218 17.02 -15.38 -29.10
CA LEU A 218 16.81 -16.77 -29.56
C LEU A 218 17.57 -17.09 -30.87
N ALA A 219 17.79 -16.10 -31.74
CA ALA A 219 18.56 -16.28 -32.97
C ALA A 219 20.07 -16.49 -32.69
N VAL A 220 20.63 -15.86 -31.65
CA VAL A 220 22.06 -16.04 -31.30
C VAL A 220 22.33 -17.41 -30.67
N ALA A 221 21.39 -17.97 -29.90
CA ALA A 221 21.53 -19.30 -29.30
C ALA A 221 21.52 -20.43 -30.35
N LEU A 222 20.80 -20.28 -31.45
CA LEU A 222 20.74 -21.27 -32.53
C LEU A 222 21.99 -21.28 -33.43
N VAL A 223 22.75 -20.18 -33.50
CA VAL A 223 24.00 -20.15 -34.28
C VAL A 223 25.19 -20.70 -33.49
N ALA A 224 25.18 -20.61 -32.16
CA ALA A 224 26.26 -21.12 -31.30
C ALA A 224 26.18 -22.64 -30.99
N GLY A 225 25.02 -23.28 -31.16
CA GLY A 225 24.83 -24.71 -30.85
C GLY A 225 25.28 -25.70 -31.94
N GLY A 226 25.73 -25.22 -33.11
CA GLY A 226 26.01 -26.07 -34.28
C GLY A 226 27.39 -26.74 -34.34
N PHE A 227 28.29 -26.53 -33.38
CA PHE A 227 29.71 -26.93 -33.51
C PHE A 227 30.25 -27.89 -32.44
N ALA A 228 29.41 -28.74 -31.84
CA ALA A 228 29.87 -29.78 -30.92
C ALA A 228 29.42 -31.20 -31.34
N MET A 229 29.91 -31.67 -32.50
CA MET A 229 30.01 -33.10 -32.79
C MET A 229 31.50 -33.48 -32.92
N ALA A 230 32.01 -34.19 -31.91
CA ALA A 230 33.08 -35.19 -32.08
C ALA A 230 33.11 -36.11 -30.85
N PRO A 231 32.61 -37.36 -30.93
CA PRO A 231 32.87 -38.38 -29.93
C PRO A 231 34.29 -38.90 -30.12
N ASN A 232 35.21 -38.53 -29.22
CA ASN A 232 36.56 -39.10 -29.22
C ASN A 232 36.52 -40.46 -28.51
N GLN A 233 36.33 -41.53 -29.29
CA GLN A 233 36.67 -42.89 -28.87
C GLN A 233 38.19 -43.07 -28.94
N MET A 234 38.84 -43.16 -27.77
CA MET A 234 40.10 -43.88 -27.55
C MET A 234 40.02 -44.38 -26.09
N GLY A 235 40.17 -45.66 -25.73
CA GLY A 235 41.05 -46.69 -26.28
C GLY A 235 42.23 -46.88 -25.32
N GLY A 236 42.22 -47.95 -24.50
CA GLY A 236 43.33 -48.35 -23.59
C GLY A 236 42.78 -49.00 -22.31
N ARG A 237 42.68 -50.33 -22.10
CA ARG A 237 43.58 -51.51 -22.22
C ARG A 237 44.69 -51.60 -21.14
N TRP A 238 44.53 -52.58 -20.23
CA TRP A 238 45.49 -53.36 -19.37
C TRP A 238 46.17 -52.65 -18.17
N SER A 239 45.92 -53.04 -16.90
CA SER A 239 46.46 -54.19 -16.08
C SER A 239 47.80 -53.85 -15.39
N PRO A 240 48.19 -54.45 -14.24
CA PRO A 240 47.82 -55.76 -13.66
C PRO A 240 46.83 -55.75 -12.48
#